data_AF-A0A939UDX3-F1
#
_entry.id   AF-A0A939UDX3-F1
#
_cell.length_a   1.000
_cell.length_b   1.000
_cell.length_c   1.000
_cell.angle_alpha   90.00
_cell.angle_beta   90.00
_cell.angle_gamma   90.00
#
_symmetry.space_group_name_H-M   'P 1'
#
loop_
_entity.id
_entity.type
_entity.pdbx_description
1 polymer ?
#
loop_
_entity_poly.entity_id
_entity_poly.type
_entity_poly.pdbx_seq_one_letter_code
_entity_poly.pdbx_strand_id
1 'polypeptide(L)'
;MTSQMIAMIIAFVLYLGLMVFVGIRSAKSNNSASDFFLGGRKVGPWVTALSAEASDSSAWVFMGLPGLCYLGGFKETFWTAIGLIVCT
;
A
#
# COMPACT_ATOMS: atom_id res chain seq x y z
N MET A 1 2.37 -17.57 -26.13
CA MET A 1 2.28 -16.56 -25.05
C MET A 1 1.82 -15.27 -25.68
N THR A 2 0.60 -14.82 -25.39
CA THR A 2 0.09 -13.54 -25.94
C THR A 2 0.99 -12.41 -25.47
N SER A 3 1.30 -11.45 -26.36
CA SER A 3 2.18 -10.30 -26.09
C SER A 3 1.81 -9.55 -24.80
N GLN A 4 0.52 -9.53 -24.47
CA GLN A 4 -0.03 -8.95 -23.24
C GLN A 4 0.45 -9.65 -21.96
N MET A 5 0.50 -10.98 -21.93
CA MET A 5 0.97 -11.72 -20.75
C MET A 5 2.45 -11.43 -20.46
N ILE A 6 3.26 -11.32 -21.52
CA ILE A 6 4.68 -10.98 -21.41
C ILE A 6 4.84 -9.57 -20.82
N ALA A 7 4.07 -8.60 -21.29
CA ALA A 7 4.09 -7.24 -20.76
C ALA A 7 3.68 -7.17 -19.28
N MET A 8 2.65 -7.93 -18.88
CA MET A 8 2.21 -8.00 -17.47
C MET A 8 3.30 -8.57 -16.55
N ILE A 9 3.95 -9.67 -16.98
CA ILE A 9 5.02 -10.29 -16.20
C ILE A 9 6.21 -9.34 -16.05
N ILE A 10 6.59 -8.63 -17.11
CA ILE A 10 7.67 -7.64 -17.07
C ILE A 10 7.32 -6.51 -16.08
N ALA A 11 6.11 -5.97 -16.15
CA ALA A 11 5.66 -4.91 -15.23
C ALA A 11 5.68 -5.37 -13.77
N PHE A 12 5.24 -6.60 -13.51
CA PHE A 12 5.24 -7.18 -12.16
C PHE A 12 6.65 -7.37 -11.59
N VAL A 13 7.56 -7.93 -12.40
CA VAL A 13 8.97 -8.12 -12.00
C VAL A 13 9.66 -6.78 -11.75
N LEU A 14 9.41 -5.78 -12.60
CA LEU A 14 9.93 -4.42 -12.41
C LEU A 14 9.42 -3.79 -11.11
N TYR A 15 8.12 -3.90 -10.82
CA TYR A 15 7.53 -3.39 -9.58
C TYR A 15 8.18 -4.02 -8.34
N LEU A 16 8.32 -5.34 -8.32
CA LEU A 16 8.99 -6.05 -7.22
C LEU A 16 10.46 -5.65 -7.08
N GLY A 17 11.19 -5.55 -8.20
CA GLY A 17 12.58 -5.14 -8.21
C GLY A 17 12.78 -3.73 -7.64
N LEU A 18 11.91 -2.79 -8.00
CA LEU A 18 11.93 -1.42 -7.47
C LEU A 18 11.64 -1.40 -5.95
N MET A 19 10.65 -2.17 -5.49
CA MET A 19 10.34 -2.27 -4.05
C MET A 19 11.52 -2.80 -3.24
N VAL A 20 12.19 -3.85 -3.73
CA VAL A 20 13.40 -4.40 -3.09
C VAL A 20 14.54 -3.37 -3.10
N PHE A 21 14.75 -2.67 -4.22
CA PHE A 21 15.77 -1.62 -4.31
C PHE A 21 15.57 -0.50 -3.28
N VAL A 22 14.33 -0.01 -3.15
CA VAL A 22 13.96 1.00 -2.15
C VAL A 22 14.19 0.46 -0.72
N GLY A 23 13.82 -0.79 -0.47
CA GLY A 23 14.06 -1.47 0.80
C GLY A 23 15.54 -1.55 1.18
N ILE A 24 16.40 -1.96 0.26
CA ILE A 24 17.86 -2.04 0.47
C ILE A 24 18.45 -0.64 0.68
N ARG A 25 18.00 0.36 -0.09
CA ARG A 25 18.47 1.75 0.04
C ARG A 25 18.11 2.36 1.39
N SER A 26 16.92 2.05 1.89
CA SER A 26 16.43 2.46 3.22
C SER A 26 17.17 1.72 4.33
N ALA A 27 17.40 0.41 4.18
CA ALA A 27 18.13 -0.42 5.15
C ALA A 27 19.57 0.06 5.38
N LYS A 28 20.24 0.57 4.34
CA LYS A 28 21.60 1.13 4.43
C LYS A 28 21.71 2.38 5.31
N SER A 29 20.57 2.99 5.68
CA SER A 29 20.50 4.19 6.54
C SER A 29 20.06 3.88 7.98
N ASN A 30 19.80 2.62 8.34
CA ASN A 30 19.29 2.21 9.66
C ASN A 30 20.41 1.67 10.57
N ASN A 31 21.11 2.55 11.29
CA ASN A 31 22.21 2.15 12.19
C ASN A 31 21.79 2.00 13.67
N SER A 32 20.57 2.39 14.05
CA SER A 32 20.07 2.34 15.44
C SER A 32 18.57 2.07 15.49
N ALA A 33 18.08 1.47 16.59
CA ALA A 33 16.67 1.23 16.84
C ALA A 33 15.83 2.53 16.76
N SER A 34 16.40 3.67 17.15
CA SER A 34 15.74 4.97 17.02
C SER A 34 15.50 5.39 15.57
N ASP A 35 16.40 5.04 14.65
CA ASP A 35 16.25 5.37 13.23
C ASP A 35 15.23 4.44 12.56
N PHE A 36 15.14 3.19 13.03
CA PHE A 36 14.17 2.21 12.55
C PHE A 36 12.73 2.55 12.98
N PHE A 37 12.53 2.96 14.24
CA PHE A 37 11.19 3.27 14.77
C PHE A 37 10.73 4.72 14.52
N LEU A 38 11.64 5.70 14.49
CA LEU A 38 11.28 7.12 14.27
C LEU A 38 11.66 7.66 12.88
N GLY A 39 12.22 6.84 11.98
CA GLY A 39 12.69 7.29 10.66
C GLY A 39 13.71 8.43 10.73
N GLY A 40 14.47 8.50 11.83
CA GLY A 40 15.41 9.58 12.13
C GLY A 40 14.77 10.97 12.26
N ARG A 41 13.45 11.08 12.49
CA ARG A 41 12.68 12.34 12.50
C ARG A 41 12.76 13.15 11.20
N LYS A 42 13.19 12.53 10.10
CA LYS A 42 13.35 13.18 8.79
C LYS A 42 12.23 12.84 7.81
N VAL A 43 11.38 11.88 8.15
CA VAL A 43 10.15 11.58 7.41
C VAL A 43 9.13 12.69 7.67
N GLY A 44 8.86 13.48 6.64
CA GLY A 44 7.91 14.59 6.72
C GLY A 44 6.48 14.11 6.98
N PRO A 45 5.62 14.96 7.59
CA PRO A 45 4.28 14.58 8.05
C PRO A 45 3.40 13.97 6.95
N TRP A 46 3.54 14.44 5.70
CA TRP A 46 2.81 13.90 4.55
C TRP A 46 3.19 12.45 4.21
N VAL A 47 4.47 12.12 4.26
CA VAL A 47 4.96 10.76 3.93
C VAL A 47 4.61 9.80 5.06
N THR A 48 4.64 10.28 6.31
CA THR A 48 4.19 9.50 7.47
C THR A 48 2.69 9.22 7.42
N ALA A 49 1.86 10.20 7.11
CA ALA A 49 0.41 10.01 6.93
C ALA A 49 0.11 9.04 5.79
N LEU A 50 0.75 9.22 4.62
CA LEU A 50 0.61 8.31 3.49
C LEU A 50 1.05 6.87 3.83
N SER A 51 2.09 6.69 4.65
CA SER A 51 2.57 5.38 5.06
C SER A 51 1.64 4.70 6.08
N ALA A 52 0.99 5.47 6.94
CA ALA A 52 -0.06 4.98 7.83
C ALA A 52 -1.25 4.49 6.98
N GLU A 53 -1.68 5.32 6.03
CA GLU A 53 -2.78 5.01 5.14
C GLU A 53 -2.53 3.85 4.19
N ALA A 54 -1.30 3.73 3.67
CA ALA A 54 -0.91 2.58 2.86
C ALA A 54 -0.89 1.28 3.69
N SER A 55 -0.67 1.37 5.01
CA SER A 55 -0.72 0.20 5.89
C SER A 55 -2.17 -0.23 6.18
N ASP A 56 -3.08 0.74 6.31
CA ASP A 56 -4.51 0.47 6.49
C ASP A 56 -5.19 0.06 5.17
N SER A 57 -4.70 0.58 4.04
CA SER A 57 -5.08 0.18 2.67
C SER A 57 -4.45 -1.16 2.28
N SER A 58 -4.80 -2.21 3.01
CA SER A 58 -4.41 -3.57 2.67
C SER A 58 -5.17 -4.09 1.43
N ALA A 59 -4.81 -5.30 0.97
CA ALA A 59 -5.55 -6.03 -0.07
C ALA A 59 -7.06 -6.16 0.21
N TRP A 60 -7.49 -5.92 1.46
CA TRP A 60 -8.89 -5.82 1.88
C TRP A 60 -9.67 -4.73 1.12
N VAL A 61 -9.09 -3.56 0.87
CA VAL A 61 -9.81 -2.50 0.14
C VAL A 61 -10.03 -2.90 -1.31
N PHE A 62 -9.06 -3.60 -1.91
CA PHE A 62 -9.11 -3.97 -3.32
C PHE A 62 -10.02 -5.18 -3.61
N MET A 63 -10.09 -6.15 -2.70
CA MET A 63 -10.87 -7.39 -2.89
C MET A 63 -12.10 -7.46 -1.97
N GLY A 64 -12.04 -6.88 -0.79
CA GLY A 64 -13.09 -6.91 0.23
C GLY A 64 -14.24 -5.94 -0.05
N LEU A 65 -13.99 -4.69 -0.45
CA LEU A 65 -15.06 -3.76 -0.84
C LEU A 65 -15.92 -4.24 -2.02
N PRO A 66 -15.35 -4.73 -3.14
CA PRO A 66 -16.16 -5.30 -4.21
C PRO A 66 -16.85 -6.62 -3.79
N GLY A 67 -16.23 -7.43 -2.92
CA GLY A 67 -16.86 -8.61 -2.33
C GLY A 67 -18.06 -8.27 -1.43
N LEU A 68 -17.95 -7.21 -0.63
CA LEU A 68 -19.05 -6.67 0.17
C LEU A 68 -20.15 -6.09 -0.71
N CYS A 69 -19.80 -5.45 -1.82
CA CYS A 69 -20.79 -4.96 -2.80
C CYS A 69 -21.56 -6.12 -3.42
N TYR A 70 -20.86 -7.21 -3.73
CA TYR A 70 -21.48 -8.41 -4.28
C TYR A 70 -22.47 -9.07 -3.30
N LEU A 71 -22.18 -9.07 -2.00
CA LEU A 71 -22.99 -9.77 -0.98
C LEU A 71 -24.05 -8.88 -0.30
N GLY A 72 -23.70 -7.64 0.07
CA GLY A 72 -24.55 -6.70 0.82
C GLY A 72 -25.17 -5.58 -0.03
N GLY A 73 -24.76 -5.48 -1.30
CA GLY A 73 -25.23 -4.45 -2.23
C GLY A 73 -24.60 -3.07 -2.00
N PHE A 74 -24.93 -2.14 -2.90
CA PHE A 74 -24.24 -0.84 -3.02
C PHE A 74 -24.30 0.04 -1.76
N LYS A 75 -25.39 -0.08 -1.00
CA LYS A 75 -25.66 0.70 0.23
C LYS A 75 -24.67 0.40 1.34
N GLU A 76 -24.35 -0.87 1.59
CA GLU A 76 -23.40 -1.24 2.64
C GLU A 76 -21.96 -0.92 2.24
N THR A 77 -21.61 -1.13 0.97
CA THR A 77 -20.30 -0.76 0.44
C THR A 77 -20.09 0.75 0.48
N PHE A 78 -21.12 1.54 0.20
CA PHE A 78 -21.03 3.01 0.23
C PHE A 78 -20.78 3.54 1.65
N TRP A 79 -21.53 3.04 2.65
CA TRP A 79 -21.29 3.40 4.05
C TRP A 79 -19.93 2.94 4.55
N THR A 80 -19.48 1.75 4.15
CA THR A 80 -18.15 1.23 4.50
C THR A 80 -17.05 2.06 3.85
N ALA A 81 -17.20 2.45 2.58
CA ALA A 81 -16.23 3.29 1.87
C ALA A 81 -16.13 4.70 2.47
N ILE A 82 -17.27 5.32 2.85
CA ILE A 82 -17.26 6.61 3.54
C ILE A 82 -16.61 6.50 4.91
N GLY A 83 -16.94 5.46 5.68
CA GLY A 83 -16.32 5.21 6.97
C GLY A 83 -14.81 5.05 6.87
N LEU A 84 -14.33 4.38 5.81
CA LEU A 84 -12.90 4.24 5.54
C LEU A 84 -12.26 5.60 5.25
N ILE A 85 -12.82 6.40 4.33
CA ILE A 85 -12.28 7.72 3.95
C ILE A 85 -12.25 8.72 5.12
N VAL A 86 -13.17 8.60 6.09
CA VAL A 86 -13.24 9.52 7.23
C VAL A 86 -12.28 9.12 8.36
N CYS A 87 -11.98 7.83 8.50
CA CYS A 87 -11.03 7.34 9.50
C CYS A 87 -9.56 7.42 9.04
N THR A 88 -9.37 7.45 7.72
CA THR A 88 -8.12 7.65 6.97
C THR A 88 -7.74 9.13 6.87
#